data_AF-A0A7W7XFL8-F1
#
_entry.id   AF-A0A7W7XFL8-F1
#
_cell.length_a   1.000
_cell.length_b   1.000
_cell.length_c   1.000
_cell.angle_alpha   90.00
_cell.angle_beta   90.00
_cell.angle_gamma   90.00
#
_symmetry.space_group_name_H-M   'P 1'
#
loop_
_entity.id
_entity.type
_entity.pdbx_description
1 polymer ?
#
loop_
_entity_poly.entity_id
_entity_poly.type
_entity_poly.pdbx_seq_one_letter_code
_entity_poly.pdbx_strand_id
1 'polypeptide(L)' 'MRLIADGVTPTSRLVLVKDLEADDGYAFELANPLFLPVGDRIAFEGDGLVVVRAGGERLSPAGDWSTRCEPGSLRRR' A
#
# COMPACT_ATOMS: atom_id res chain seq x y z
N MET A 1 10.80 -0.34 -2.60
CA MET A 1 11.00 -0.28 -1.13
C MET A 1 9.75 -0.89 -0.52
N ARG A 2 9.88 -1.92 0.33
CA ARG A 2 8.75 -2.71 0.83
C ARG A 2 8.31 -2.17 2.20
N LEU A 3 7.06 -1.71 2.30
CA LEU A 3 6.41 -1.32 3.55
C LEU A 3 5.41 -2.42 3.92
N ILE A 4 5.60 -3.04 5.09
CA ILE A 4 4.65 -3.99 5.67
C ILE A 4 3.64 -3.13 6.45
N ALA A 5 2.40 -3.10 6.00
CA ALA A 5 1.44 -2.07 6.38
C ALA A 5 0.37 -2.59 7.35
N ASP A 6 0.63 -2.36 8.64
CA ASP A 6 -0.35 -1.89 9.61
C ASP A 6 0.40 -0.89 10.50
N GLY A 7 0.30 0.41 10.20
CA GLY A 7 1.00 1.43 10.98
C GLY A 7 1.30 2.76 10.31
N VAL A 8 1.98 3.63 11.07
CA VAL A 8 2.50 4.92 10.61
C VAL A 8 3.73 4.67 9.74
N THR A 9 3.88 5.34 8.60
CA THR A 9 5.13 5.25 7.81
C THR A 9 6.31 5.67 8.69
N PRO A 10 7.24 4.74 9.04
CA PRO A 10 8.33 5.02 9.98
C PRO A 10 9.47 5.81 9.32
N THR A 11 9.31 6.18 8.04
CA THR A 11 10.35 6.81 7.25
C THR A 11 10.45 8.29 7.57
N SER A 12 11.64 8.76 7.95
CA SER A 12 11.98 10.17 8.18
C SER A 12 12.07 11.00 6.89
N ARG A 13 11.65 10.42 5.75
CA ARG A 13 11.78 10.98 4.41
C ARG A 13 10.57 10.63 3.56
N LEU A 14 10.31 11.48 2.56
CA LEU A 14 9.32 11.24 1.51
C LEU A 14 9.71 10.01 0.68
N VAL A 15 8.78 9.08 0.49
CA VAL A 15 9.00 7.87 -0.32
C VAL A 15 8.02 7.84 -1.48
N LEU A 16 8.52 7.48 -2.67
CA LEU A 16 7.69 7.15 -3.82
C LEU A 16 7.41 5.63 -3.82
N VAL A 17 6.14 5.27 -3.77
CA VAL A 17 5.68 3.88 -3.67
C VAL A 17 4.88 3.52 -4.92
N LYS A 18 5.06 2.30 -5.42
CA LYS A 18 4.29 1.75 -6.54
C LYS A 18 3.39 0.58 -6.11
N ASP A 19 3.78 -0.07 -5.04
CA ASP A 19 3.18 -1.29 -4.51
C ASP A 19 3.36 -1.37 -2.99
N LEU A 20 2.40 -1.95 -2.29
CA LEU A 20 2.47 -2.23 -0.86
C LEU A 20 2.16 -3.70 -0.62
N GLU A 21 2.92 -4.37 0.25
CA GLU A 21 2.71 -5.78 0.57
C GLU A 21 2.00 -5.90 1.93
N ALA A 22 0.89 -6.62 1.95
CA ALA A 22 0.19 -7.00 3.18
C ALA A 22 0.91 -8.18 3.85
N ASP A 23 0.59 -8.42 5.12
CA ASP A 23 1.20 -9.50 5.92
C ASP A 23 0.86 -10.91 5.42
N ASP A 24 -0.25 -11.05 4.70
CA ASP A 24 -0.70 -12.27 4.04
C ASP A 24 0.03 -12.59 2.71
N GLY A 25 1.00 -11.74 2.32
CA GLY A 25 1.82 -11.91 1.12
C GLY A 25 1.18 -11.42 -0.17
N TYR A 26 0.00 -10.81 -0.11
CA TYR A 26 -0.61 -10.11 -1.24
C TYR A 26 -0.02 -8.71 -1.39
N ALA A 27 0.05 -8.22 -2.63
CA ALA A 27 0.52 -6.88 -2.92
C ALA A 27 -0.62 -6.03 -3.49
N PHE A 28 -0.79 -4.81 -3.00
CA PHE A 28 -1.63 -3.80 -3.60
C PHE A 28 -0.81 -2.96 -4.58
N GLU A 29 -1.09 -3.08 -5.87
CA GLU A 29 -0.41 -2.35 -6.94
C GLU A 29 -1.18 -1.05 -7.25
N LEU A 30 -0.51 0.08 -7.08
CA LEU A 30 -1.10 1.38 -7.34
C LEU A 30 -1.22 1.64 -8.84
N ALA A 31 -2.39 2.14 -9.27
CA ALA A 31 -2.60 2.57 -10.65
C ALA A 31 -1.63 3.68 -11.07
N ASN A 32 -1.20 4.52 -10.11
CA ASN A 32 -0.15 5.52 -10.28
C ASN A 32 0.75 5.56 -9.05
N PRO A 33 2.07 5.77 -9.21
CA PRO A 33 2.98 5.91 -8.08
C PRO A 33 2.53 7.00 -7.09
N LEU A 34 2.60 6.71 -5.80
CA LEU A 34 2.16 7.60 -4.73
C LEU A 34 3.32 8.08 -3.87
N PHE A 35 3.35 9.38 -3.58
CA PHE A 35 4.24 9.94 -2.58
C PHE A 35 3.66 9.82 -1.17
N LEU A 36 4.41 9.20 -0.27
CA LEU A 36 4.12 9.07 1.15
C LEU A 36 5.11 9.91 1.98
N PRO A 37 4.72 11.13 2.41
CA PRO A 37 5.49 11.91 3.37
C PRO A 37 5.49 11.28 4.77
N VAL A 38 6.35 11.85 5.63
CA VAL A 38 6.46 11.46 7.03
C VAL A 38 5.13 11.75 7.75
N GLY A 39 4.69 10.80 8.59
CA GLY A 39 3.51 10.95 9.44
C GLY A 39 2.20 10.54 8.79
N ASP A 40 2.22 10.19 7.50
CA ASP A 40 1.08 9.55 6.85
C ASP A 40 0.82 8.17 7.45
N ARG A 41 -0.46 7.84 7.57
CA ARG A 41 -0.91 6.53 8.02
C ARG A 41 -1.54 5.81 6.86
N ILE A 42 -1.20 4.53 6.71
CA ILE A 42 -1.73 3.67 5.67
C ILE A 42 -2.50 2.53 6.31
N ALA A 43 -3.61 2.17 5.70
CA ALA A 43 -4.43 1.03 6.10
C ALA A 43 -5.08 0.43 4.85
N PHE A 44 -5.35 -0.87 4.91
CA PHE A 44 -6.23 -1.52 3.94
C PHE A 44 -7.64 -1.57 4.53
N GLU A 45 -8.62 -1.06 3.79
CA GLU A 45 -10.02 -1.09 4.20
C GLU A 45 -10.86 -1.71 3.08
N GLY A 46 -11.47 -2.86 3.37
CA GLY A 46 -12.06 -3.69 2.33
C GLY A 46 -11.01 -4.10 1.29
N ASP A 47 -11.31 -3.88 0.02
CA ASP A 47 -10.40 -4.21 -1.09
C ASP A 47 -9.50 -3.02 -1.51
N GLY A 48 -9.48 -1.92 -0.75
CA GLY A 48 -8.78 -0.69 -1.14
C GLY A 48 -7.67 -0.24 -0.18
N LEU A 49 -6.72 0.53 -0.71
CA LEU A 49 -5.76 1.28 0.09
C LEU A 49 -6.37 2.60 0.57
N VAL A 50 -6.14 2.91 1.84
CA VAL A 50 -6.47 4.18 2.47
C VAL A 50 -5.20 4.82 2.98
N VAL A 51 -5.04 6.12 2.68
CA VAL A 51 -3.97 6.94 3.22
C VAL A 51 -4.58 8.12 3.98
N VAL A 52 -4.27 8.22 5.27
CA VAL A 52 -4.59 9.39 6.08
C VAL A 52 -3.33 10.25 6.18
N ARG A 53 -3.36 11.43 5.57
CA ARG A 53 -2.28 12.39 5.62
C ARG A 53 -2.05 12.85 7.06
N ALA A 54 -0.83 13.29 7.36
CA ALA A 54 -0.53 13.88 8.67
C ALA A 54 -1.48 15.04 9.06
N GLY A 55 -2.01 15.78 8.08
CA GLY A 55 -3.00 16.85 8.27
C GLY A 55 -4.45 16.36 8.44
N GLY A 56 -4.70 15.05 8.45
CA GLY A 56 -6.03 14.45 8.61
C GLY A 56 -6.81 14.25 7.30
N GLU A 57 -6.32 14.78 6.17
CA GLU A 57 -6.90 14.50 4.86
C GLU A 57 -6.84 13.00 4.55
N ARG A 58 -7.92 12.47 3.99
CA ARG A 58 -8.02 11.05 3.68
C ARG A 58 -8.08 10.84 2.17
N LEU A 59 -7.26 9.94 1.68
CA LEU A 59 -7.14 9.56 0.28
C LEU A 59 -7.43 8.08 0.10
N SER A 60 -8.02 7.75 -1.05
CA SER A 60 -8.24 6.37 -1.50
C SER A 60 -7.60 6.19 -2.87
N PRO A 61 -6.28 5.93 -2.93
CA PRO A 61 -5.58 5.72 -4.18
C PRO A 61 -6.16 4.53 -4.95
N ALA A 62 -6.34 4.69 -6.26
CA ALA A 62 -6.73 3.60 -7.14
C ALA A 62 -5.58 2.58 -7.28
N GLY A 63 -5.94 1.31 -7.36
CA GLY A 63 -5.02 0.19 -7.50
C GLY A 63 -5.77 -1.14 -7.42
N ASP A 64 -5.02 -2.22 -7.59
CA ASP A 64 -5.54 -3.57 -7.65
C ASP A 64 -4.68 -4.52 -6.81
N TRP A 65 -5.31 -5.55 -6.26
CA TRP A 65 -4.57 -6.61 -5.58
C TRP A 65 -3.94 -7.57 -6.59
N SER A 66 -2.66 -7.85 -6.40
CA SER A 66 -1.92 -8.89 -7.10
C SER A 66 -1.37 -9.89 -6.10
N THR A 67 -1.36 -11.16 -6.52
CA THR A 67 -0.60 -12.17 -5.82
C THR A 67 0.83 -12.14 -6.37
N ARG A 68 1.83 -12.00 -5.48
CA ARG A 68 3.25 -12.17 -5.83
C ARG A 68 3.57 -13.66 -5.97
N CYS A 69 2.84 -14.31 -6.86
CA CYS A 69 3.11 -15.66 -7.28
C CYS A 69 4.25 -15.59 -8.29
N GLU A 70 5.46 -15.97 -7.87
CA GLU A 70 6.41 -16.54 -8.83
C GLU A 70 5.71 -17.64 -9.66
N PRO A 71 6.17 -17.94 -10.89
CA PRO A 71 5.47 -18.85 -11.80
C PRO A 71 4.98 -20.12 -11.09
N GLY A 72 3.66 -20.26 -10.93
CA GLY A 72 3.02 -21.47 -10.35
C GLY A 72 1.99 -21.26 -9.24
N SER A 73 1.81 -20.05 -8.70
CA SER A 73 0.89 -19.86 -7.59
C SER A 73 -0.50 -19.32 -8.03
N LEU A 74 -1.54 -19.97 -7.52
CA LEU A 74 -2.90 -20.06 -8.08
C LEU A 74 -3.70 -18.75 -7.98
N ARG A 75 -4.44 -18.41 -9.05
CA ARG A 75 -5.44 -17.34 -9.06
C ARG A 75 -6.63 -17.70 -8.15
N ARG A 76 -7.05 -16.79 -7.27
CA ARG A 76 -8.37 -16.90 -6.62
C ARG A 76 -9.48 -16.64 -7.64
N ARG A 77 -10.55 -17.44 -7.53
CA ARG A 77 -11.84 -17.26 -8.20
C ARG A 77 -12.72 -16.32 -7.41
#